data_AF-A0AAV2LVF1-F1
#
_entry.id   AF-A0AAV2LVF1-F1
#
_cell.length_a   1.000
_cell.length_b   1.000
_cell.length_c   1.000
_cell.angle_alpha   90.00
_cell.angle_beta   90.00
_cell.angle_gamma   90.00
#
_symmetry.space_group_name_H-M   'P 1'
#
loop_
_entity.id
_entity.type
_entity.pdbx_description
1 polymer ?
#
loop_
_entity_poly.entity_id
_entity_poly.type
_entity_poly.pdbx_seq_one_letter_code
_entity_poly.pdbx_strand_id
1 'polypeptide(L)'
;MLRCLWGGVRYSNRSRRRGRLLSFLVGQAKMAVYVSRRRMVQDQSEISPRALLVRMVQARLRLEFGLYRINGDQEGFEERWGFREVCSVRDGELFFSAFLSL
;
A
#
# COMPACT_ATOMS: atom_id res chain seq x y z
N MET A 1 15.56 -25.92 -2.73
CA MET A 1 16.06 -25.08 -1.62
C MET A 1 17.00 -24.05 -2.22
N LEU A 2 16.50 -22.93 -2.75
CA LEU A 2 17.32 -21.91 -3.42
C LEU A 2 17.33 -20.63 -2.56
N ARG A 3 18.46 -20.42 -1.90
CA ARG A 3 18.82 -19.21 -1.15
C ARG A 3 19.35 -18.17 -2.14
N CYS A 4 18.54 -17.17 -2.49
CA CYS A 4 19.05 -15.95 -3.11
C CYS A 4 19.52 -15.00 -2.00
N LEU A 5 20.85 -14.93 -1.83
CA LEU A 5 21.52 -13.88 -1.06
C LEU A 5 21.68 -12.64 -1.95
N TRP A 6 20.96 -11.57 -1.60
CA TRP A 6 21.36 -10.19 -1.91
C TRP A 6 21.10 -9.37 -0.64
N GLY A 7 22.17 -8.98 0.04
CA GLY A 7 22.14 -8.01 1.15
C GLY A 7 21.74 -8.55 2.52
N GLY A 8 22.68 -9.22 3.20
CA GLY A 8 23.08 -9.05 4.61
C GLY A 8 22.11 -8.66 5.74
N VAL A 9 20.79 -8.73 5.60
CA VAL A 9 19.82 -8.50 6.69
C VAL A 9 19.25 -9.85 7.06
N ARG A 10 19.44 -10.29 8.31
CA ARG A 10 18.75 -11.48 8.85
C ARG A 10 17.26 -11.23 8.70
N TYR A 11 16.69 -11.81 7.66
CA TYR A 11 15.31 -11.60 7.24
C TYR A 11 14.40 -12.40 8.18
N SER A 12 14.15 -11.85 9.36
CA SER A 12 13.20 -12.37 10.33
C SER A 12 11.78 -12.27 9.78
N ASN A 13 10.85 -13.17 10.12
CA ASN A 13 9.46 -13.14 9.61
C ASN A 13 8.76 -11.77 9.80
N ARG A 14 9.17 -10.97 10.81
CA ARG A 14 8.73 -9.58 11.00
C ARG A 14 9.19 -8.61 9.89
N SER A 15 10.37 -8.83 9.31
CA SER A 15 10.88 -8.07 8.16
C SER A 15 10.22 -8.45 6.84
N ARG A 16 9.62 -9.65 6.74
CA ARG A 16 8.89 -10.10 5.54
C ARG A 16 7.57 -9.36 5.32
N ARG A 17 6.88 -8.98 6.39
CA ARG A 17 5.67 -8.15 6.31
C ARG A 17 6.02 -6.71 5.91
N ARG A 18 7.02 -6.12 6.59
CA ARG A 18 7.55 -4.79 6.25
C ARG A 18 8.07 -4.71 4.81
N GLY A 19 8.81 -5.72 4.37
CA GLY A 19 9.33 -5.82 3.01
C GLY A 19 8.23 -5.90 1.96
N ARG A 20 7.16 -6.66 2.21
CA ARG A 20 6.00 -6.72 1.30
C ARG A 20 5.28 -5.39 1.20
N LEU A 21 5.05 -4.71 2.32
CA LEU A 21 4.44 -3.38 2.35
C LEU A 21 5.30 -2.35 1.63
N LEU A 22 6.62 -2.36 1.85
CA LEU A 22 7.57 -1.50 1.14
C LEU A 22 7.54 -1.76 -0.37
N SER A 23 7.61 -3.02 -0.80
CA SER A 23 7.51 -3.39 -2.21
C SER A 23 6.18 -2.95 -2.82
N PHE A 24 5.09 -3.07 -2.07
CA PHE A 24 3.78 -2.57 -2.48
C PHE A 24 3.80 -1.04 -2.65
N LEU A 25 4.25 -0.28 -1.65
CA LEU A 25 4.32 1.18 -1.69
C LEU A 25 5.23 1.68 -2.82
N VAL A 26 6.40 1.06 -3.01
CA VAL A 26 7.32 1.37 -4.11
C VAL A 26 6.68 1.03 -5.46
N GLY A 27 5.95 -0.08 -5.57
CA GLY A 27 5.17 -0.44 -6.75
C GLY A 27 4.12 0.61 -7.09
N GLN A 28 3.33 1.04 -6.09
CA GLN A 28 2.32 2.10 -6.26
C GLN A 28 2.98 3.44 -6.63
N ALA A 29 4.12 3.78 -6.04
CA ALA A 29 4.85 5.00 -6.35
C ALA A 29 5.34 5.02 -7.80
N LYS A 30 5.92 3.91 -8.28
CA LYS A 30 6.31 3.75 -9.68
C LYS A 30 5.12 3.88 -10.62
N MET A 31 3.99 3.25 -10.27
CA MET A 31 2.76 3.34 -11.05
C MET A 31 2.21 4.77 -11.08
N ALA A 32 2.24 5.49 -9.96
CA ALA A 32 1.78 6.88 -9.90
C ALA A 32 2.65 7.80 -10.78
N VAL A 33 3.98 7.64 -10.76
CA VAL A 33 4.89 8.38 -11.64
C VAL A 33 4.65 8.03 -13.10
N TYR A 34 4.49 6.75 -13.43
CA TYR A 34 4.22 6.30 -14.79
C TYR A 34 2.90 6.88 -15.32
N VAL A 35 1.82 6.80 -14.55
CA VAL A 35 0.50 7.31 -14.95
C VAL A 35 0.51 8.83 -15.08
N SER A 36 1.16 9.54 -14.15
CA SER A 36 1.30 11.00 -14.23
C SER A 36 2.05 11.41 -15.52
N ARG A 37 3.20 10.78 -15.81
CA ARG A 37 3.94 11.03 -17.06
C ARG A 37 3.14 10.65 -18.31
N ARG A 38 2.43 9.53 -18.29
CA ARG A 38 1.58 9.10 -19.42
C ARG A 38 0.47 10.11 -19.69
N ARG A 39 -0.14 10.70 -18.66
CA ARG A 39 -1.15 11.75 -18.81
C ARG A 39 -0.59 13.02 -19.42
N MET A 40 0.63 13.43 -19.02
CA MET A 40 1.31 14.57 -19.64
C MET A 40 1.56 14.35 -21.14
N VAL A 41 1.98 13.14 -21.54
CA VAL A 41 2.18 12.80 -22.96
C VAL A 41 0.86 12.78 -23.74
N GLN A 42 -0.26 12.53 -23.08
CA GLN A 42 -1.60 12.46 -23.69
C GLN A 42 -2.35 13.80 -23.63
N ASP A 43 -1.69 14.92 -23.31
CA ASP A 43 -2.31 16.25 -23.10
C ASP A 43 -3.50 16.23 -22.13
N GLN A 44 -3.48 15.33 -21.15
CA GLN A 44 -4.44 15.31 -20.06
C GLN A 44 -3.98 16.20 -18.91
N SER A 45 -4.92 16.60 -18.05
CA SER A 45 -4.62 17.42 -16.88
C SER A 45 -3.50 16.83 -16.04
N GLU A 46 -2.56 17.70 -15.66
CA GLU A 46 -1.45 17.33 -14.79
C GLU A 46 -1.99 16.93 -13.42
N ILE A 47 -1.63 15.73 -12.97
CA ILE A 47 -1.94 15.25 -11.62
C ILE A 47 -0.63 15.07 -10.89
N SER A 48 -0.53 15.68 -9.71
CA SER A 48 0.60 15.48 -8.80
C SER A 48 0.83 13.98 -8.56
N PRO A 49 2.03 13.45 -8.85
CA PRO A 49 2.35 12.04 -8.60
C PRO A 49 2.10 11.62 -7.14
N ARG A 50 2.30 12.54 -6.19
CA ARG A 50 2.04 12.31 -4.76
C ARG A 50 0.55 12.14 -4.49
N ALA A 51 -0.29 13.01 -5.07
CA ALA A 51 -1.74 12.91 -4.93
C ALA A 51 -2.28 11.62 -5.55
N LEU A 52 -1.75 11.25 -6.71
CA LEU A 52 -2.12 10.01 -7.38
C LEU A 52 -1.71 8.78 -6.56
N LEU A 53 -0.50 8.76 -6.01
CA LEU A 53 -0.01 7.70 -5.14
C LEU A 53 -0.94 7.47 -3.93
N VAL A 54 -1.28 8.54 -3.21
CA VAL A 54 -2.14 8.43 -2.02
C VAL A 54 -3.53 7.92 -2.39
N ARG A 55 -4.13 8.43 -3.48
CA ARG A 55 -5.43 7.94 -3.96
C ARG A 55 -5.38 6.47 -4.35
N MET A 56 -4.33 6.03 -5.03
CA MET A 56 -4.16 4.63 -5.43
C MET A 56 -4.00 3.71 -4.20
N VAL A 57 -3.20 4.11 -3.22
CA VAL A 57 -3.00 3.35 -1.98
C VAL A 57 -4.31 3.28 -1.17
N GLN A 58 -5.00 4.41 -0.98
CA GLN A 58 -6.30 4.43 -0.29
C GLN A 58 -7.33 3.55 -0.99
N ALA A 59 -7.47 3.68 -2.31
CA ALA A 59 -8.43 2.88 -3.08
C ALA A 59 -8.13 1.39 -2.95
N ARG A 60 -6.85 0.99 -3.02
CA ARG A 60 -6.46 -0.40 -2.86
C ARG A 60 -6.75 -0.94 -1.47
N LEU A 61 -6.42 -0.17 -0.42
CA LEU A 61 -6.69 -0.56 0.97
C LEU A 61 -8.19 -0.66 1.27
N ARG A 62 -9.02 0.23 0.71
CA ARG A 62 -10.49 0.13 0.83
C ARG A 62 -11.03 -1.14 0.17
N LEU A 63 -10.54 -1.47 -1.03
CA LEU A 63 -10.94 -2.69 -1.73
C LEU A 63 -10.55 -3.95 -0.96
N GLU A 64 -9.30 -4.02 -0.50
CA GLU A 64 -8.82 -5.13 0.33
C GLU A 64 -9.64 -5.22 1.62
N PHE A 65 -9.84 -4.12 2.34
CA PHE A 65 -10.67 -4.09 3.54
C PHE A 65 -12.09 -4.58 3.28
N GLY A 66 -12.71 -4.16 2.17
CA GLY A 66 -14.03 -4.64 1.76
C GLY A 66 -14.07 -6.15 1.53
N LEU A 67 -13.06 -6.70 0.84
CA LEU A 67 -12.93 -8.15 0.62
C LEU A 67 -12.79 -8.92 1.94
N TYR A 68 -11.91 -8.44 2.82
CA TYR A 68 -11.70 -9.04 4.14
C TYR A 68 -12.94 -8.93 5.04
N ARG A 69 -13.66 -7.81 4.97
CA ARG A 69 -14.93 -7.61 5.68
C ARG A 69 -16.01 -8.59 5.19
N ILE A 70 -16.13 -8.79 3.88
CA ILE A 70 -17.07 -9.76 3.29
C ILE A 70 -16.73 -11.19 3.73
N ASN A 71 -15.45 -11.52 3.81
CA ASN A 71 -14.98 -12.84 4.23
C ASN A 71 -15.02 -13.06 5.76
N GLY A 72 -15.38 -12.04 6.54
CA GLY A 72 -15.37 -12.08 8.00
C GLY A 72 -13.97 -12.17 8.63
N ASP A 73 -12.90 -11.91 7.86
CA ASP A 73 -11.49 -12.04 8.31
C ASP A 73 -10.86 -10.66 8.54
N GLN A 74 -11.41 -9.90 9.48
CA GLN A 74 -10.92 -8.56 9.77
C GLN A 74 -9.54 -8.58 10.47
N GLU A 75 -9.28 -9.62 11.25
CA GLU A 75 -7.99 -9.86 11.90
C GLU A 75 -6.88 -10.14 10.86
N GLY A 76 -7.15 -10.93 9.83
CA GLY A 76 -6.20 -11.18 8.74
C GLY A 76 -5.87 -9.93 7.92
N PHE A 77 -6.81 -8.99 7.82
CA PHE A 77 -6.55 -7.67 7.25
C PHE A 77 -5.59 -6.87 8.14
N GLU A 78 -5.85 -6.76 9.45
CA GLU A 78 -4.96 -6.06 10.38
C GLU A 78 -3.57 -6.71 10.44
N GLU A 79 -3.50 -8.04 10.40
CA GLU A 79 -2.23 -8.76 10.41
C GLU A 79 -1.37 -8.44 9.17
N ARG A 80 -2.03 -8.26 8.02
CA ARG A 80 -1.39 -8.03 6.71
C ARG A 80 -1.12 -6.55 6.42
N TRP A 81 -2.06 -5.68 6.79
CA TRP A 81 -2.10 -4.26 6.41
C TRP A 81 -2.10 -3.31 7.62
N GLY A 82 -2.49 -3.79 8.80
CA GLY A 82 -2.48 -3.05 10.07
C GLY A 82 -1.06 -2.78 10.58
N PHE A 83 -0.30 -2.03 9.80
CA PHE A 83 0.83 -1.29 10.32
C PHE A 83 0.30 0.03 10.88
N ARG A 84 0.56 0.28 12.17
CA ARG A 84 0.16 1.46 12.95
C ARG A 84 0.45 2.81 12.24
N GLU A 85 1.32 2.80 11.24
CA GLU A 85 1.78 3.94 10.46
C GLU A 85 1.04 4.13 9.11
N VAL A 86 0.26 3.16 8.63
CA VAL A 86 -0.41 3.19 7.31
C VAL A 86 -1.92 3.24 7.46
N CYS A 87 -2.52 2.25 8.13
CA CYS A 87 -3.96 2.21 8.39
C CYS A 87 -4.27 1.46 9.68
N SER A 88 -5.35 1.88 10.34
CA SER A 88 -5.91 1.20 11.51
C SER A 88 -7.39 1.00 11.31
N VAL A 89 -7.90 -0.15 11.73
CA VAL A 89 -9.33 -0.40 11.78
C VAL A 89 -9.82 -0.04 13.19
N ARG A 90 -10.88 0.76 13.29
CA ARG A 90 -11.56 1.05 14.56
C ARG A 90 -13.06 0.96 14.32
N ASP A 91 -13.77 0.25 15.19
CA ASP A 91 -15.23 0.11 15.14
C ASP A 91 -15.80 -0.32 13.78
N GLY A 92 -15.08 -1.18 13.05
CA GLY A 92 -15.51 -1.64 11.73
C GLY A 92 -15.21 -0.69 10.57
N GLU A 93 -14.57 0.44 10.83
CA GLU A 93 -14.18 1.44 9.83
C GLU A 93 -12.67 1.52 9.63
N LEU A 94 -12.25 1.84 8.40
CA LEU A 94 -10.85 1.94 8.01
C LEU A 94 -10.37 3.38 8.12
N PHE A 95 -9.42 3.62 9.04
CA PHE A 95 -8.75 4.90 9.23
C PHE A 95 -7.37 4.90 8.58
N PHE A 96 -7.07 5.96 7.83
CA PHE A 96 -5.78 6.18 7.20
C PHE A 96 -4.88 7.06 8.09
N SER A 97 -3.58 6.77 8.07
CA SER A 97 -2.56 7.61 8.72
C SER A 97 -2.46 8.99 8.07
N ALA A 98 -1.95 9.98 8.81
CA ALA A 98 -1.78 11.36 8.36
C ALA A 98 -0.96 11.50 7.06
N PHE A 99 -0.05 10.56 6.79
CA PHE A 99 0.70 10.51 5.53
C PHE A 99 -0.18 10.19 4.31
N LEU A 100 -1.30 9.50 4.53
CA LEU A 100 -2.26 9.10 3.52
C LEU A 100 -3.55 9.94 3.56
N SER A 101 -3.69 10.90 4.48
CA SER A 101 -4.74 11.92 4.40
C SER A 101 -4.20 13.10 3.59
N LEU A 102 -4.74 13.30 2.40
CA LEU A 102 -4.43 14.44 1.54
C LEU A 102 -5.51 15.51 1.67
#